data_AF-A0A357FN74-F1
#
_entry.id   AF-A0A357FN74-F1
#
_cell.length_a   1.000
_cell.length_b   1.000
_cell.length_c   1.000
_cell.angle_alpha   90.00
_cell.angle_beta   90.00
_cell.angle_gamma   90.00
#
_symmetry.space_group_name_H-M   'P 1'
#
loop_
_entity.id
_entity.type
_entity.pdbx_description
1 polymer ?
#
loop_
_entity_poly.entity_id
_entity_poly.type
_entity_poly.pdbx_seq_one_letter_code
_entity_poly.pdbx_strand_id
1 'polypeptide(L)'
;MPDSIVITLSGKHYKAITKSGLSLGIILDFEKKQPRFFETPPALAKPFYSQEFKGSVEQGGPCNVESITATFHTSGTHTECVGHISRDRISLADLIENNLIASTLVTISPET
;
A
#
# COMPACT_ATOMS: atom_id res chain seq x y z
N MET A 1 1.82 -5.83 18.31
CA MET A 1 3.27 -5.56 18.14
C MET A 1 3.80 -4.98 19.46
N PRO A 2 4.97 -5.38 19.96
CA PRO A 2 5.53 -4.82 21.19
C PRO A 2 5.86 -3.33 21.03
N ASP A 3 5.83 -2.55 22.12
CA ASP A 3 6.09 -1.09 22.14
C ASP A 3 7.49 -0.71 21.62
N SER A 4 8.43 -1.63 21.72
CA SER A 4 9.74 -1.50 21.10
C SER A 4 10.29 -2.85 20.69
N ILE A 5 11.18 -2.83 19.71
CA ILE A 5 12.00 -3.96 19.29
C ILE A 5 13.47 -3.57 19.40
N VAL A 6 14.32 -4.56 19.67
CA VAL A 6 15.77 -4.39 19.61
C VAL A 6 16.28 -5.24 18.45
N ILE A 7 17.04 -4.62 17.56
CA ILE A 7 17.69 -5.29 16.44
C ILE A 7 19.19 -5.09 16.53
N THR A 8 19.96 -6.09 16.11
CA THR A 8 21.42 -5.99 16.04
C THR A 8 21.83 -5.98 14.58
N LEU A 9 22.46 -4.90 14.14
CA LEU A 9 22.96 -4.74 12.77
C LEU A 9 24.46 -4.48 12.85
N SER A 10 25.26 -5.34 12.23
CA SER A 10 26.73 -5.23 12.22
C SER A 10 27.35 -5.02 13.61
N GLY A 11 26.84 -5.75 14.62
CA GLY A 11 27.31 -5.67 16.01
C GLY A 11 26.82 -4.46 16.81
N LYS A 12 26.03 -3.55 16.20
CA LYS A 12 25.39 -2.43 16.91
C LYS A 12 23.94 -2.75 17.25
N HIS A 13 23.55 -2.39 18.47
CA HIS A 13 22.17 -2.54 18.94
C HIS A 13 21.36 -1.29 18.65
N TYR A 14 20.20 -1.47 18.03
CA TYR A 14 19.23 -0.42 17.76
C TYR A 14 17.94 -0.75 18.47
N LYS A 15 17.34 0.24 19.13
CA LYS A 15 16.00 0.14 19.69
C LYS A 15 15.05 0.95 18.81
N ALA A 16 14.09 0.28 18.18
CA ALA A 16 13.03 0.95 17.44
C ALA A 16 11.76 1.01 18.30
N ILE A 17 11.19 2.20 18.46
CA ILE A 17 9.91 2.44 19.15
C ILE A 17 8.79 2.30 18.12
N THR A 18 8.04 1.22 18.21
CA THR A 18 7.07 0.81 17.16
C THR A 18 5.85 1.71 17.11
N LYS A 19 5.50 2.37 18.23
CA LYS A 19 4.39 3.32 18.33
C LYS A 19 4.68 4.68 17.69
N SER A 20 5.94 4.97 17.35
CA SER A 20 6.38 6.27 16.80
C SER A 20 6.76 6.17 15.33
N GLY A 21 6.24 5.17 14.61
CA GLY A 21 6.49 4.99 13.18
C GLY A 21 5.94 6.16 12.36
N LEU A 22 6.69 6.55 11.33
CA LEU A 22 6.22 7.48 10.30
C LEU A 22 5.83 6.68 9.06
N SER A 23 4.63 6.92 8.52
CA SER A 23 4.24 6.34 7.24
C SER A 23 5.00 7.01 6.10
N LEU A 24 5.60 6.20 5.24
CA LEU A 24 6.18 6.63 3.95
C LEU A 24 5.25 6.31 2.77
N GLY A 25 4.08 5.72 3.05
CA GLY A 25 3.10 5.35 2.04
C GLY A 25 2.43 6.59 1.45
N ILE A 26 2.35 6.67 0.12
CA ILE A 26 1.49 7.62 -0.56
C ILE A 26 0.04 7.29 -0.19
N ILE A 27 -0.70 8.27 0.33
CA ILE A 27 -2.11 8.10 0.67
C ILE A 27 -2.91 7.89 -0.63
N LEU A 28 -3.63 6.79 -0.70
CA LEU A 28 -4.59 6.55 -1.77
C LEU A 28 -5.89 7.32 -1.46
N ASP A 29 -6.00 8.50 -2.04
CA ASP A 29 -7.17 9.37 -1.91
C ASP A 29 -7.96 9.34 -3.22
N PHE A 30 -9.13 8.70 -3.19
CA PHE A 30 -9.98 8.48 -4.37
C PHE A 30 -10.57 9.78 -4.95
N GLU A 31 -10.62 10.85 -4.15
CA GLU A 31 -11.20 12.14 -4.52
C GLU A 31 -10.15 13.16 -4.98
N LYS A 32 -8.87 12.85 -4.81
CA LYS A 32 -7.75 13.74 -5.16
C LYS A 32 -6.91 13.20 -6.31
N LYS A 33 -5.92 14.00 -6.71
CA LYS A 33 -4.92 13.59 -7.69
C LYS A 33 -4.08 12.43 -7.13
N GLN A 34 -4.07 11.34 -7.87
CA GLN A 34 -3.28 10.15 -7.56
C GLN A 34 -2.01 10.10 -8.44
N PRO A 35 -0.94 9.41 -8.01
CA PRO A 35 0.14 9.01 -8.90
C PRO A 35 -0.47 8.25 -10.08
N ARG A 36 -0.03 8.54 -11.31
CA ARG A 36 -0.48 7.86 -12.52
C ARG A 36 0.67 7.80 -13.50
N PHE A 37 0.70 6.76 -14.33
CA PHE A 37 1.72 6.57 -15.35
C PHE A 37 1.03 6.18 -16.65
N PHE A 38 1.56 6.61 -17.80
CA PHE A 38 1.00 6.29 -19.12
C PHE A 38 -0.53 6.46 -19.25
N GLU A 39 -1.08 7.54 -18.70
CA GLU A 39 -2.53 7.83 -18.76
C GLU A 39 -3.44 6.73 -18.16
N THR A 40 -2.92 5.90 -17.25
CA THR A 40 -3.76 4.91 -16.54
C THR A 40 -4.94 5.58 -15.82
N PRO A 41 -6.13 4.93 -15.79
CA PRO A 41 -7.24 5.40 -14.96
C PRO A 41 -6.81 5.54 -13.49
N PRO A 42 -7.34 6.53 -12.74
CA PRO A 42 -7.14 6.58 -11.30
C PRO A 42 -7.81 5.36 -10.64
N ALA A 43 -7.36 5.00 -9.44
CA ALA A 43 -8.14 4.09 -8.61
C ALA A 43 -9.46 4.77 -8.22
N LEU A 44 -10.49 3.96 -8.03
CA LEU A 44 -11.86 4.39 -7.77
C LEU A 44 -12.42 3.64 -6.57
N ALA A 45 -13.15 4.35 -5.73
CA ALA A 45 -14.05 3.79 -4.75
C ALA A 45 -15.46 4.28 -5.08
N LYS A 46 -16.43 3.36 -5.15
CA LYS A 46 -17.83 3.70 -5.41
C LYS A 46 -18.74 2.89 -4.52
N PRO A 47 -19.88 3.42 -4.06
CA PRO A 47 -20.85 2.62 -3.32
C PRO A 47 -21.22 1.34 -4.09
N PHE A 48 -21.23 0.21 -3.38
CA PHE A 48 -21.64 -1.07 -3.90
C PHE A 48 -23.18 -1.13 -3.95
N TYR A 49 -23.72 -1.62 -5.06
CA TYR A 49 -25.15 -1.84 -5.23
C TYR A 49 -25.41 -3.27 -5.67
N SER A 50 -26.44 -3.87 -5.09
CA SER A 50 -27.05 -5.11 -5.58
C SER A 50 -28.56 -4.91 -5.67
N GLN A 51 -29.31 -5.96 -6.04
CA GLN A 51 -30.77 -5.88 -6.14
C GLN A 51 -31.43 -5.55 -4.78
N GLU A 52 -30.86 -6.05 -3.68
CA GLU A 52 -31.44 -5.91 -2.33
C GLU A 52 -30.62 -5.00 -1.41
N PHE A 53 -29.49 -4.47 -1.90
CA PHE A 53 -28.55 -3.74 -1.04
C PHE A 53 -28.04 -2.45 -1.66
N LYS A 54 -27.98 -1.42 -0.81
CA LYS A 54 -27.45 -0.09 -1.14
C LYS A 54 -26.31 0.25 -0.19
N GLY A 55 -25.08 0.29 -0.69
CA GLY A 55 -23.86 0.55 0.09
C GLY A 55 -23.58 2.02 0.37
N SER A 56 -24.60 2.85 0.57
CA SER A 56 -24.43 4.27 0.90
C SER A 56 -25.54 4.73 1.85
N VAL A 57 -25.14 5.13 3.06
CA VAL A 57 -26.05 5.67 4.08
C VAL A 57 -26.71 6.94 3.60
N GLU A 58 -25.95 7.84 2.97
CA GLU A 58 -26.45 9.09 2.39
C GLU A 58 -27.60 8.83 1.40
N GLN A 59 -27.51 7.72 0.67
CA GLN A 59 -28.54 7.36 -0.28
C GLN A 59 -29.62 6.43 0.31
N GLY A 60 -29.67 6.22 1.63
CA GLY A 60 -30.70 5.42 2.31
C GLY A 60 -30.35 3.94 2.53
N GLY A 61 -29.08 3.58 2.35
CA GLY A 61 -28.54 2.27 2.71
C GLY A 61 -28.32 2.10 4.22
N PRO A 62 -28.18 0.86 4.72
CA PRO A 62 -27.96 0.59 6.14
C PRO A 62 -26.51 0.87 6.59
N CYS A 63 -25.56 0.89 5.66
CA CYS A 63 -24.14 1.16 5.91
C CYS A 63 -23.42 1.59 4.63
N ASN A 64 -22.19 2.12 4.77
CA ASN A 64 -21.33 2.45 3.64
C ASN A 64 -20.50 1.22 3.26
N VAL A 65 -20.61 0.79 2.01
CA VAL A 65 -19.84 -0.32 1.45
C VAL A 65 -19.41 0.09 0.06
N GLU A 66 -18.11 0.13 -0.19
CA GLU A 66 -17.55 0.58 -1.46
C GLU A 66 -16.90 -0.58 -2.23
N SER A 67 -17.10 -0.60 -3.54
CA SER A 67 -16.29 -1.37 -4.48
C SER A 67 -15.07 -0.55 -4.88
N ILE A 68 -13.89 -1.11 -4.66
CA ILE A 68 -12.62 -0.48 -5.02
C ILE A 68 -12.07 -1.13 -6.28
N THR A 69 -11.63 -0.30 -7.23
CA THR A 69 -10.87 -0.73 -8.42
C THR A 69 -9.56 0.05 -8.46
N ALA A 70 -8.43 -0.64 -8.54
CA ALA A 70 -7.10 -0.01 -8.53
C ALA A 70 -6.11 -0.77 -9.43
N THR A 71 -5.13 -0.04 -9.97
CA THR A 71 -3.96 -0.60 -10.64
C THR A 71 -2.73 -0.26 -9.80
N PHE A 72 -2.26 -1.19 -8.97
CA PHE A 72 -1.32 -0.87 -7.88
C PHE A 72 0.01 -0.25 -8.33
N HIS A 73 0.52 -0.61 -9.51
CA HIS A 73 1.71 0.02 -10.08
C HIS A 73 1.54 1.52 -10.35
N THR A 74 0.30 2.01 -10.38
CA THR A 74 -0.05 3.40 -10.70
C THR A 74 -1.07 3.97 -9.71
N SER A 75 -1.16 3.45 -8.48
CA SER A 75 -2.13 3.98 -7.49
C SER A 75 -1.48 4.36 -6.16
N GLY A 76 -0.19 4.05 -5.94
CA GLY A 76 0.51 4.47 -4.73
C GLY A 76 1.80 3.71 -4.48
N THR A 77 2.27 3.77 -3.23
CA THR A 77 3.39 2.96 -2.76
C THR A 77 3.02 1.49 -2.81
N HIS A 78 3.83 0.68 -3.48
CA HIS A 78 3.59 -0.74 -3.66
C HIS A 78 4.92 -1.50 -3.65
N THR A 79 4.82 -2.83 -3.65
CA THR A 79 5.94 -3.74 -3.91
C THR A 79 5.53 -4.67 -5.06
N GLU A 80 6.49 -5.39 -5.60
CA GLU A 80 6.30 -6.30 -6.73
C GLU A 80 7.04 -7.61 -6.49
N CYS A 81 6.67 -8.63 -7.24
CA CYS A 81 7.45 -9.86 -7.32
C CYS A 81 7.68 -10.23 -8.78
N VAL A 82 8.53 -11.23 -9.03
CA VAL A 82 8.86 -11.70 -10.39
C VAL A 82 7.62 -12.10 -11.20
N GLY A 83 6.51 -12.45 -10.55
CA GLY A 83 5.22 -12.72 -11.22
C GLY A 83 4.70 -11.54 -12.05
N HIS A 84 5.15 -10.30 -11.81
CA HIS A 84 4.81 -9.14 -12.63
C HIS A 84 5.37 -9.22 -14.06
N ILE A 85 6.56 -9.82 -14.22
CA ILE A 85 7.30 -9.88 -15.49
C ILE A 85 7.46 -11.29 -16.06
N SER A 86 7.03 -12.31 -15.29
CA SER A 86 7.06 -13.71 -15.71
C SER A 86 5.78 -14.12 -16.44
N ARG A 87 5.86 -15.16 -17.27
CA ARG A 87 4.67 -15.85 -17.80
C ARG A 87 3.99 -16.69 -16.72
N ASP A 88 4.75 -17.14 -15.73
CA ASP A 88 4.23 -17.92 -14.61
C ASP A 88 3.46 -17.02 -13.64
N ARG A 89 2.30 -17.50 -13.19
CA ARG A 89 1.47 -16.81 -12.20
C ARG A 89 2.04 -17.03 -10.80
N ILE A 90 3.07 -16.26 -10.46
CA ILE A 90 3.69 -16.26 -9.13
C ILE A 90 3.02 -15.18 -8.29
N SER A 91 2.40 -15.58 -7.17
CA SER A 91 1.74 -14.65 -6.27
C SER A 91 2.73 -14.02 -5.31
N LEU A 92 2.62 -12.70 -5.12
CA LEU A 92 3.35 -11.99 -4.08
C LEU A 92 3.02 -12.54 -2.68
N ALA A 93 1.78 -12.97 -2.45
CA ALA A 93 1.34 -13.50 -1.15
C ALA A 93 2.08 -14.79 -0.75
N ASP A 94 2.58 -15.56 -1.71
CA ASP A 94 3.33 -16.79 -1.46
C ASP A 94 4.81 -16.51 -1.14
N LEU A 95 5.28 -15.29 -1.40
CA LEU A 95 6.68 -14.88 -1.26
C LEU A 95 6.92 -13.92 -0.09
N ILE A 96 5.89 -13.20 0.36
CA ILE A 96 6.04 -12.23 1.44
C ILE A 96 6.35 -12.94 2.76
N GLU A 97 7.48 -12.55 3.35
CA GLU A 97 7.73 -12.75 4.76
C GLU A 97 7.19 -11.54 5.56
N ASN A 98 6.24 -11.76 6.47
CA ASN A 98 5.65 -10.71 7.29
C ASN A 98 6.56 -10.29 8.45
N ASN A 99 7.73 -9.73 8.12
CA ASN A 99 8.76 -9.32 9.06
C ASN A 99 9.10 -7.84 8.89
N LEU A 100 9.64 -7.23 9.96
CA LEU A 100 10.28 -5.93 9.82
C LEU A 100 11.64 -6.09 9.17
N ILE A 101 11.85 -5.32 8.11
CA ILE A 101 13.11 -5.30 7.35
C ILE A 101 13.92 -4.09 7.81
N ALA A 102 15.15 -4.33 8.24
CA ALA A 102 16.09 -3.25 8.52
C ALA A 102 16.50 -2.58 7.21
N SER A 103 16.26 -1.27 7.11
CA SER A 103 16.50 -0.49 5.88
C SER A 103 17.34 0.75 6.17
N THR A 104 18.10 1.20 5.18
CA THR A 104 18.88 2.44 5.24
C THR A 104 18.28 3.46 4.28
N LEU A 105 18.01 4.68 4.77
CA LEU A 105 17.61 5.80 3.93
C LEU A 105 18.87 6.53 3.45
N VAL A 106 19.03 6.65 2.13
CA VAL A 106 20.17 7.33 1.50
C VAL A 106 19.64 8.46 0.64
N THR A 107 20.25 9.64 0.76
CA THR A 107 19.98 10.78 -0.12
C THR A 107 20.96 10.76 -1.29
N ILE A 108 20.45 10.83 -2.52
CA ILE A 108 21.26 10.84 -3.74
C ILE A 108 20.92 12.13 -4.52
N SER A 109 21.94 12.87 -4.93
CA SER A 109 21.81 14.01 -5.84
C SER A 109 22.27 13.58 -7.24
N PRO A 110 21.51 13.86 -8.31
CA PRO A 110 21.93 13.54 -9.67
C PRO A 110 23.16 14.38 -10.06
N GLU A 111 24.07 13.77 -10.83
CA GLU A 111 25.12 14.52 -11.54
C GLU A 111 24.52 15.14 -12.81
N THR A 112 24.91 16.38 -13.10
CA THR A 112 24.53 17.12 -14.32
C THR A 112 25.44 16.77 -15.48
#